data_AF-A0A7S3PRP0-F1
#
_entry.id   AF-A0A7S3PRP0-F1
#
_cell.length_a   1.000
_cell.length_b   1.000
_cell.length_c   1.000
_cell.angle_alpha   90.00
_cell.angle_beta   90.00
_cell.angle_gamma   90.00
#
_symmetry.space_group_name_H-M   'P 1'
#
loop_
_entity.id
_entity.type
_entity.pdbx_description
1 polymer ?
#
loop_
_entity_poly.entity_id
_entity_poly.type
_entity_poly.pdbx_seq_one_letter_code
_entity_poly.pdbx_strand_id
1 'polypeptide(L)'
;GEEISCLAFCDGENAVLMPPAQDHKRVFDDDQGKNTGGMGAYAPAPVGENAKLQAEIKQTCVDRTLQAAKSEGFPFTGVLYTGILITATGPKVLEYNCRFGDPETQSLLPLLSSD
;
A
#
# COMPACT_ATOMS: atom_id res chain seq x y z
N GLY A 1 8.44 -12.76 4.37
CA GLY A 1 8.52 -11.84 3.22
C GLY A 1 8.57 -10.45 3.77
N GLU A 2 9.04 -9.48 3.01
CA GLU A 2 8.98 -8.07 3.45
C GLU A 2 7.59 -7.52 3.20
N GLU A 3 7.10 -6.72 4.15
CA GLU A 3 5.79 -6.07 4.09
C GLU A 3 5.95 -4.65 3.58
N ILE A 4 5.06 -4.23 2.67
CA ILE A 4 4.99 -2.85 2.20
C ILE A 4 3.54 -2.37 2.14
N SER A 5 3.38 -1.07 2.33
CA SER A 5 2.14 -0.33 2.18
C SER A 5 2.10 0.29 0.79
N CYS A 6 1.17 -0.16 -0.04
CA CYS A 6 0.94 0.39 -1.38
C CYS A 6 -0.36 1.19 -1.38
N LEU A 7 -0.25 2.52 -1.44
CA LEU A 7 -1.41 3.41 -1.53
C LEU A 7 -1.64 3.81 -2.99
N ALA A 8 -2.91 3.95 -3.34
CA ALA A 8 -3.32 4.37 -4.69
C ALA A 8 -4.46 5.38 -4.63
N PHE A 9 -4.39 6.40 -5.49
CA PHE A 9 -5.58 7.18 -5.82
C PHE A 9 -6.43 6.40 -6.83
N CYS A 10 -7.72 6.27 -6.55
CA CYS A 10 -8.68 5.54 -7.38
C CYS A 10 -9.85 6.45 -7.76
N ASP A 11 -10.28 6.39 -9.03
CA ASP A 11 -11.38 7.21 -9.58
C ASP A 11 -12.66 6.39 -9.88
N GLY A 12 -12.71 5.13 -9.43
CA GLY A 12 -13.76 4.17 -9.76
C GLY A 12 -13.43 3.22 -10.91
N GLU A 13 -12.38 3.50 -11.69
CA GLU A 13 -11.98 2.70 -12.85
C GLU A 13 -10.46 2.48 -12.92
N ASN A 14 -9.69 3.53 -12.71
CA ASN A 14 -8.25 3.58 -12.76
C ASN A 14 -7.65 3.73 -11.37
N ALA A 15 -6.38 3.33 -11.25
CA ALA A 15 -5.56 3.58 -10.07
C ALA A 15 -4.22 4.19 -10.47
N VAL A 16 -3.76 5.17 -9.69
CA VAL A 16 -2.39 5.68 -9.74
C VAL A 16 -1.72 5.34 -8.41
N LEU A 17 -0.65 4.53 -8.48
CA LEU A 17 0.13 4.17 -7.29
C LEU A 17 0.94 5.37 -6.81
N MET A 18 0.98 5.53 -5.50
CA MET A 18 1.91 6.41 -4.79
C MET A 18 3.25 5.69 -4.55
N PRO A 19 4.32 6.39 -4.16
CA PRO A 19 5.55 5.74 -3.70
C PRO A 19 5.25 4.74 -2.57
N PRO A 20 5.86 3.54 -2.60
CA PRO A 20 5.64 2.54 -1.57
C PRO A 20 6.17 3.04 -0.23
N ALA A 21 5.43 2.79 0.83
CA ALA A 21 5.87 3.04 2.19
C ALA A 21 6.05 1.71 2.94
N GLN A 22 6.78 1.74 4.05
CA GLN A 22 6.85 0.63 4.98
C GLN A 22 6.65 1.18 6.38
N ASP A 23 5.80 0.53 7.16
CA ASP A 23 5.48 0.90 8.52
C ASP A 23 6.13 -0.07 9.53
N HIS A 24 6.42 0.45 10.73
CA HIS A 24 6.88 -0.35 11.85
C HIS A 24 5.76 -0.46 12.87
N LYS A 25 5.08 -1.61 12.93
CA LYS A 25 3.91 -1.82 13.80
C LYS A 25 4.28 -2.19 15.24
N ARG A 26 5.52 -2.58 15.53
CA ARG A 26 5.92 -3.14 16.83
C ARG A 26 6.31 -2.07 17.83
N VAL A 27 5.84 -2.24 19.08
CA VAL A 27 6.00 -1.23 20.15
C VAL A 27 7.45 -1.09 20.65
N PHE A 28 8.28 -2.10 20.45
CA PHE A 28 9.69 -2.09 20.84
C PHE A 28 10.60 -2.30 19.63
N ASP A 29 11.88 -1.96 19.83
CA ASP A 29 12.96 -2.19 18.85
C ASP A 29 13.06 -3.67 18.43
N ASP A 30 13.66 -3.90 17.27
CA ASP A 30 13.84 -5.24 16.66
C ASP A 30 12.53 -6.00 16.45
N ASP A 31 11.46 -5.27 16.14
CA ASP A 31 10.11 -5.81 15.89
C ASP A 31 9.55 -6.66 17.04
N GLN A 32 9.85 -6.27 18.29
CA GLN A 32 9.41 -6.98 19.49
C GLN A 32 8.11 -6.39 20.09
N GLY A 33 7.38 -7.23 20.82
CA GLY A 33 6.18 -6.84 21.54
C GLY A 33 4.88 -6.82 20.71
N LYS A 34 3.84 -6.21 21.28
CA LYS A 34 2.49 -6.19 20.68
C LYS A 34 2.44 -5.29 19.45
N ASN A 35 1.51 -5.59 18.53
CA ASN A 35 1.17 -4.69 17.44
C ASN A 35 0.56 -3.39 17.98
N THR A 36 0.95 -2.28 17.38
CA THR A 36 0.38 -0.94 17.52
C THR A 36 -0.29 -0.55 16.19
N GLY A 37 -0.84 0.67 16.11
CA GLY A 37 -1.30 1.23 14.84
C GLY A 37 -0.17 1.63 13.89
N GLY A 38 1.08 1.72 14.38
CA GLY A 38 2.26 2.18 13.64
C GLY A 38 3.11 3.10 14.53
N MET A 39 4.37 2.71 14.79
CA MET A 39 5.34 3.49 15.58
C MET A 39 6.16 4.46 14.70
N GLY A 40 6.16 4.23 13.39
CA GLY A 40 6.86 5.05 12.41
C GLY A 40 6.69 4.46 11.01
N ALA A 41 6.95 5.27 9.99
CA ALA A 41 6.95 4.85 8.60
C ALA A 41 8.01 5.62 7.82
N TYR A 42 8.50 5.02 6.74
CA TYR A 42 9.38 5.68 5.79
C TYR A 42 8.93 5.42 4.35
N ALA A 43 9.19 6.39 3.49
CA ALA A 43 8.94 6.34 2.06
C ALA A 43 10.05 7.12 1.31
N PRO A 44 10.43 6.72 0.09
CA PRO A 44 10.06 5.46 -0.55
C PRO A 44 10.72 4.25 0.16
N ALA A 45 10.00 3.14 0.26
CA ALA A 45 10.55 1.90 0.81
C ALA A 45 11.42 1.21 -0.25
N PRO A 46 12.74 1.02 -0.04
CA PRO A 46 13.65 0.52 -1.08
C PRO A 46 13.23 -0.84 -1.67
N VAL A 47 12.62 -1.71 -0.86
CA VAL A 47 12.10 -3.00 -1.31
C VAL A 47 10.96 -2.86 -2.34
N GLY A 48 10.18 -1.78 -2.24
CA GLY A 48 9.07 -1.49 -3.14
C GLY A 48 9.45 -0.67 -4.38
N GLU A 49 10.67 -0.12 -4.46
CA GLU A 49 11.06 0.79 -5.56
C GLU A 49 11.25 0.10 -6.92
N ASN A 50 11.32 -1.23 -6.94
CA ASN A 50 11.46 -1.97 -8.19
C ASN A 50 10.23 -1.77 -9.11
N ALA A 51 10.42 -1.11 -10.26
CA ALA A 51 9.35 -0.80 -11.21
C ALA A 51 8.58 -2.04 -11.70
N LYS A 52 9.26 -3.18 -11.87
CA LYS A 52 8.60 -4.44 -12.28
C LYS A 52 7.69 -4.95 -11.15
N LEU A 53 8.15 -4.87 -9.90
CA LEU A 53 7.35 -5.24 -8.75
C LEU A 53 6.12 -4.32 -8.59
N GLN A 54 6.29 -3.00 -8.74
CA GLN A 54 5.17 -2.07 -8.67
C GLN A 54 4.14 -2.32 -9.77
N ALA A 55 4.58 -2.60 -11.00
CA ALA A 55 3.68 -2.96 -12.09
C ALA A 55 2.91 -4.26 -11.79
N GLU A 56 3.60 -5.26 -11.22
CA GLU A 56 2.97 -6.53 -10.81
C GLU A 56 1.95 -6.33 -9.69
N ILE A 57 2.28 -5.55 -8.65
CA ILE A 57 1.35 -5.20 -7.56
C ILE A 57 0.13 -4.46 -8.11
N LYS A 58 0.35 -3.46 -8.96
CA LYS A 58 -0.73 -2.70 -9.57
C LYS A 58 -1.68 -3.62 -10.33
N GLN A 59 -1.14 -4.45 -11.23
CA GLN A 59 -1.93 -5.30 -12.10
C GLN A 59 -2.64 -6.43 -11.34
N THR A 60 -1.94 -7.09 -10.41
CA THR A 60 -2.42 -8.33 -9.79
C THR A 60 -3.21 -8.10 -8.51
N CYS A 61 -3.01 -6.98 -7.83
CA CYS A 61 -3.68 -6.65 -6.58
C CYS A 61 -4.64 -5.47 -6.74
N VAL A 62 -4.13 -4.28 -7.11
CA VAL A 62 -4.93 -3.03 -7.08
C VAL A 62 -5.98 -3.00 -8.19
N ASP A 63 -5.58 -3.18 -9.45
CA ASP A 63 -6.48 -3.10 -10.60
C ASP A 63 -7.53 -4.21 -10.56
N ARG A 64 -7.15 -5.42 -10.13
CA ARG A 64 -8.10 -6.53 -9.96
C ARG A 64 -9.14 -6.25 -8.89
N THR A 65 -8.75 -5.63 -7.78
CA THR A 65 -9.69 -5.24 -6.72
C THR A 65 -10.67 -4.18 -7.21
N LEU A 66 -10.20 -3.16 -7.94
CA LEU A 66 -11.08 -2.16 -8.53
C LEU A 66 -12.04 -2.76 -9.56
N GLN A 67 -11.55 -3.66 -10.43
CA GLN A 67 -12.38 -4.37 -11.41
C GLN A 67 -13.48 -5.20 -10.73
N ALA A 68 -13.12 -5.94 -9.68
CA ALA A 68 -14.09 -6.72 -8.90
C ALA A 68 -15.15 -5.81 -8.26
N ALA A 69 -14.72 -4.75 -7.56
CA ALA A 69 -15.60 -3.79 -6.91
C ALA A 69 -16.57 -3.12 -7.91
N LYS A 70 -16.07 -2.71 -9.09
CA LYS A 70 -16.90 -2.18 -10.19
C LYS A 70 -17.91 -3.22 -10.70
N SER A 71 -17.49 -4.47 -10.87
CA SER A 71 -18.38 -5.55 -11.34
C SER A 71 -19.49 -5.92 -10.35
N GLU A 72 -19.25 -5.70 -9.06
CA GLU A 72 -20.23 -5.91 -7.98
C GLU A 72 -21.14 -4.70 -7.76
N GLY A 73 -20.96 -3.61 -8.51
CA GLY A 73 -21.77 -2.39 -8.41
C GLY A 73 -21.30 -1.40 -7.35
N PHE A 74 -20.08 -1.57 -6.82
CA PHE A 74 -19.48 -0.72 -5.80
C PHE A 74 -18.14 -0.12 -6.29
N PRO A 75 -18.13 0.69 -7.37
CA PRO A 75 -16.89 1.29 -7.86
C PRO A 75 -16.23 2.14 -6.77
N PHE A 76 -14.94 1.90 -6.51
CA PHE A 76 -14.22 2.54 -5.41
C PHE A 76 -13.53 3.82 -5.87
N THR A 77 -13.86 4.94 -5.24
CA THR A 77 -13.22 6.25 -5.44
C THR A 77 -12.61 6.72 -4.12
N GLY A 78 -11.35 7.17 -4.15
CA GLY A 78 -10.64 7.62 -2.96
C GLY A 78 -9.22 7.05 -2.88
N VAL A 79 -8.75 6.79 -1.66
CA VAL A 79 -7.42 6.21 -1.41
C VAL A 79 -7.57 4.74 -1.04
N LEU A 80 -7.09 3.86 -1.91
CA LEU A 80 -6.98 2.45 -1.61
C LEU A 80 -5.60 2.17 -1.03
N TYR A 81 -5.56 1.87 0.26
CA TYR A 81 -4.38 1.35 0.92
C TYR A 81 -4.40 -0.17 0.80
N THR A 82 -3.32 -0.75 0.31
CA THR A 82 -3.13 -2.18 0.18
C THR A 82 -1.87 -2.61 0.92
N GLY A 83 -2.01 -3.37 2.01
CA GLY A 83 -0.89 -4.02 2.67
C GLY A 83 -0.45 -5.23 1.84
N ILE A 84 0.80 -5.26 1.41
CA ILE A 84 1.36 -6.30 0.54
C ILE A 84 2.49 -7.02 1.25
N LEU A 85 2.42 -8.36 1.27
CA LEU A 85 3.54 -9.23 1.61
C LEU A 85 4.26 -9.66 0.33
N ILE A 86 5.54 -9.35 0.23
CA ILE A 86 6.39 -9.81 -0.87
C ILE A 86 6.87 -11.23 -0.55
N THR A 87 6.44 -12.20 -1.35
CA THR A 87 6.79 -13.62 -1.17
C THR A 87 7.67 -14.12 -2.32
N ALA A 88 8.27 -15.31 -2.15
CA ALA A 88 9.03 -15.97 -3.21
C ALA A 88 8.20 -16.30 -4.48
N THR A 89 6.86 -16.26 -4.37
CA THR A 89 5.92 -16.55 -5.47
C THR A 89 5.18 -15.30 -5.98
N GLY A 90 5.63 -14.11 -5.58
CA GLY A 90 5.03 -12.83 -5.95
C GLY A 90 4.32 -12.12 -4.78
N PRO A 91 3.77 -10.92 -5.02
CA PRO A 91 3.08 -10.13 -4.02
C PRO A 91 1.76 -10.77 -3.60
N LYS A 92 1.43 -10.68 -2.31
CA LYS A 92 0.16 -11.15 -1.73
C LYS A 92 -0.47 -10.04 -0.92
N VAL A 93 -1.77 -9.84 -1.09
CA VAL A 93 -2.54 -8.89 -0.27
C VAL A 93 -2.72 -9.47 1.12
N LEU A 94 -2.37 -8.67 2.13
CA LEU A 94 -2.64 -8.95 3.54
C LEU A 94 -3.94 -8.31 3.98
N GLU A 95 -4.10 -7.02 3.68
CA GLU A 95 -5.24 -6.22 4.14
C GLU A 95 -5.52 -5.03 3.21
N TYR A 96 -6.74 -4.51 3.33
CA TYR A 96 -7.15 -3.27 2.68
C TYR A 96 -7.59 -2.23 3.73
N ASN A 97 -7.23 -0.98 3.50
CA ASN A 97 -7.86 0.16 4.15
C ASN A 97 -8.42 1.12 3.08
N CYS A 98 -9.59 1.68 3.32
CA CYS A 98 -10.29 2.57 2.37
C CYS A 98 -9.99 4.06 2.62
N ARG A 99 -8.78 4.35 3.11
CA ARG A 99 -8.34 5.67 3.56
C ARG A 99 -6.81 5.73 3.57
N PHE A 100 -6.28 6.92 3.78
CA PHE A 100 -4.86 7.15 4.05
C PHE A 100 -4.37 6.40 5.31
N GLY A 101 -3.17 5.81 5.23
CA GLY A 101 -2.48 5.19 6.37
C GLY A 101 -2.04 6.23 7.41
N ASP A 102 -1.89 5.84 8.66
CA ASP A 102 -1.26 6.68 9.70
C ASP A 102 -0.34 5.74 10.48
N PRO A 103 1.00 5.93 10.45
CA PRO A 103 1.74 7.14 10.05
C PRO A 103 2.26 7.22 8.60
N GLU A 104 1.85 6.33 7.69
CA GLU A 104 2.45 6.28 6.33
C GLU A 104 2.25 7.56 5.53
N THR A 105 1.09 8.19 5.67
CA THR A 105 0.72 9.41 4.94
C THR A 105 1.67 10.56 5.19
N GLN A 106 2.17 10.70 6.42
CA GLN A 106 3.11 11.73 6.84
C GLN A 106 4.46 11.59 6.10
N SER A 107 4.87 10.37 5.77
CA SER A 107 6.11 10.10 5.03
C SER A 107 5.91 10.17 3.50
N LEU A 108 4.72 9.83 3.03
CA LEU A 108 4.43 9.64 1.61
C LEU A 108 4.02 10.94 0.91
N LEU A 109 3.10 11.72 1.49
CA LEU A 109 2.57 12.92 0.83
C LEU A 109 3.65 13.92 0.38
N PRO A 110 4.73 14.17 1.15
CA PRO A 110 5.81 15.08 0.72
C PRO A 110 6.55 14.64 -0.55
N LEU A 111 6.42 13.37 -0.97
CA LEU A 111 7.07 12.82 -2.17
C LEU A 111 6.23 12.98 -3.43
N LEU A 112 4.95 13.36 -3.30
CA LEU A 112 4.08 13.60 -4.45
C LEU A 112 4.45 14.92 -5.11
N SER A 113 4.53 14.92 -6.45
CA SER A 113 4.92 16.12 -7.21
C SER A 113 3.85 17.20 -7.26
N SER A 114 2.59 16.84 -7.07
CA SER A 114 1.47 17.76 -6.92
C SER A 114 0.38 17.15 -6.05
N ASP A 115 -0.42 18.03 -5.46
CA ASP A 115 -1.73 17.74 -4.85
C ASP A 115 -2.86 17.69 -5.88
#